data_AF-A0A7V2VJ45-F1
#
_entry.id   AF-A0A7V2VJ45-F1
#
_cell.length_a   1.000
_cell.length_b   1.000
_cell.length_c   1.000
_cell.angle_alpha   90.00
_cell.angle_beta   90.00
_cell.angle_gamma   90.00
#
_symmetry.space_group_name_H-M   'P 1'
#
loop_
_entity.id
_entity.type
_entity.pdbx_description
1 polymer ?
#
loop_
_entity_poly.entity_id
_entity_poly.type
_entity_poly.pdbx_seq_one_letter_code
_entity_poly.pdbx_strand_id
1 'polypeptide(L)'
;MQRDRLALIGILVLQIVAVILYPPAFFQRAPQAIVLPPAFLILFVLALIGMNTGVLTPTAGRSSLVFVQGVNIVVRLMMLFANLKTPAGDWDVTLIVLLLVAIALSWATILWMEKRQPRFLLLRQQSMG
;
A
#
# COMPACT_ATOMS: atom_id res chain seq x y z
N MET A 1 -20.25 -2.28 7.26
CA MET A 1 -19.36 -2.53 8.42
C MET A 1 -18.42 -3.72 8.24
N GLN A 2 -18.91 -4.97 8.06
CA GLN A 2 -18.03 -6.16 7.95
C GLN A 2 -17.24 -6.19 6.63
N ARG A 3 -17.88 -5.89 5.49
CA ARG A 3 -17.23 -5.78 4.17
C ARG A 3 -16.18 -4.66 4.09
N ASP A 4 -16.41 -3.56 4.80
CA ASP A 4 -15.51 -2.39 4.78
C ASP A 4 -14.24 -2.64 5.59
N ARG A 5 -14.38 -3.32 6.75
CA ARG A 5 -13.25 -3.81 7.54
C ARG A 5 -12.46 -4.87 6.79
N LEU A 6 -13.11 -5.83 6.13
CA LEU A 6 -12.43 -6.85 5.33
C LEU A 6 -11.63 -6.24 4.18
N ALA A 7 -12.12 -5.18 3.56
CA ALA A 7 -11.39 -4.50 2.51
C ALA A 7 -10.21 -3.65 3.03
N LEU A 8 -10.36 -2.98 4.18
CA LEU A 8 -9.24 -2.33 4.87
C LEU A 8 -8.16 -3.34 5.28
N ILE A 9 -8.56 -4.50 5.80
CA ILE A 9 -7.67 -5.62 6.09
C ILE A 9 -7.01 -6.11 4.81
N GLY A 10 -7.75 -6.23 3.70
CA GLY A 10 -7.19 -6.57 2.39
C GLY A 10 -6.12 -5.58 1.91
N ILE A 11 -6.33 -4.27 2.09
CA ILE A 11 -5.35 -3.22 1.75
C ILE A 11 -4.12 -3.30 2.67
N LEU A 12 -4.31 -3.58 3.96
CA LEU A 12 -3.23 -3.77 4.94
C LEU A 12 -2.40 -5.01 4.63
N VAL A 13 -3.06 -6.14 4.36
CA VAL A 13 -2.42 -7.40 3.96
C VAL A 13 -1.67 -7.22 2.67
N LEU A 14 -2.22 -6.50 1.68
CA LEU A 14 -1.54 -6.23 0.40
C LEU A 14 -0.20 -5.48 0.58
N GLN A 15 -0.12 -4.58 1.55
CA GLN A 15 1.13 -3.88 1.89
C GLN A 15 2.16 -4.85 2.50
N ILE A 16 1.72 -5.79 3.34
CA ILE A 16 2.57 -6.79 4.00
C ILE A 16 3.03 -7.89 3.04
N VAL A 17 2.15 -8.34 2.13
CA VAL A 17 2.45 -9.36 1.12
C VAL A 17 3.65 -8.98 0.27
N ALA A 18 3.87 -7.68 0.05
CA ALA A 18 5.05 -7.20 -0.66
C ALA A 18 6.37 -7.47 0.06
N VAL A 19 6.41 -7.44 1.40
CA VAL A 19 7.62 -7.81 2.17
C VAL A 19 7.89 -9.30 2.06
N ILE A 20 6.82 -10.10 2.10
CA ILE A 20 6.91 -11.57 2.10
C ILE A 20 7.26 -12.12 0.71
N LEU A 21 6.85 -11.45 -0.36
CA LEU A 21 7.05 -11.94 -1.74
C LEU A 21 8.48 -11.72 -2.27
N TYR A 22 9.28 -10.84 -1.68
CA TYR A 22 10.62 -10.57 -2.21
C TYR A 22 11.58 -11.72 -1.88
N PRO A 23 12.32 -12.25 -2.88
CA PRO A 23 13.33 -13.27 -2.61
C PRO A 23 14.43 -12.68 -1.72
N PRO A 24 14.99 -13.43 -0.75
CA PRO A 24 16.02 -12.91 0.16
C PRO A 24 17.23 -12.26 -0.52
N ALA A 25 17.60 -12.75 -1.72
CA ALA A 25 18.67 -12.18 -2.54
C ALA A 25 18.39 -10.76 -3.06
N PHE A 26 17.12 -10.36 -3.17
CA PHE A 26 16.71 -9.01 -3.58
C PHE A 26 17.08 -7.97 -2.53
N PHE A 27 16.95 -8.31 -1.24
CA PHE A 27 17.25 -7.39 -0.14
C PHE A 27 18.74 -7.01 -0.05
N GLN A 28 19.63 -7.84 -0.58
CA GLN A 28 21.05 -7.50 -0.69
C GLN A 28 21.33 -6.42 -1.74
N ARG A 29 20.48 -6.34 -2.79
CA ARG A 29 20.62 -5.38 -3.90
C ARG A 29 19.85 -4.10 -3.66
N ALA A 30 18.70 -4.21 -3.00
CA ALA A 30 17.84 -3.09 -2.68
C ALA A 30 17.46 -3.13 -1.18
N PRO A 31 18.37 -2.69 -0.29
CA PRO A 31 18.08 -2.63 1.15
C PRO A 31 16.84 -1.77 1.46
N GLN A 32 16.54 -0.77 0.62
CA GLN A 32 15.33 0.04 0.76
C GLN A 32 14.02 -0.79 0.68
N ALA A 33 14.04 -1.97 0.05
CA ALA A 33 12.87 -2.85 -0.01
C ALA A 33 12.50 -3.47 1.35
N ILE A 34 13.43 -3.47 2.32
CA ILE A 34 13.14 -3.87 3.70
C ILE A 34 12.39 -2.75 4.43
N VAL A 35 12.79 -1.48 4.19
CA VAL A 35 12.36 -0.33 5.00
C VAL A 35 11.08 0.31 4.46
N LEU A 36 10.94 0.37 3.14
CA LEU A 36 9.84 1.09 2.48
C LEU A 36 8.47 0.49 2.77
N PRO A 37 8.25 -0.85 2.69
CA PRO A 37 6.93 -1.39 2.97
C PRO A 37 6.48 -1.20 4.45
N PRO A 38 7.32 -1.45 5.47
CA PRO A 38 6.97 -1.11 6.85
C PRO A 38 6.71 0.39 7.05
N ALA A 39 7.48 1.27 6.40
CA ALA A 39 7.26 2.71 6.49
C ALA A 39 5.89 3.12 5.92
N PHE A 40 5.50 2.60 4.76
CA PHE A 40 4.18 2.85 4.19
C PHE A 40 3.05 2.27 5.04
N LEU A 41 3.27 1.10 5.66
CA LEU A 41 2.33 0.53 6.61
C LEU A 41 2.12 1.44 7.82
N ILE A 42 3.20 2.00 8.38
CA ILE A 42 3.13 2.95 9.50
C ILE A 42 2.37 4.21 9.08
N LEU A 43 2.68 4.80 7.92
CA LEU A 43 1.98 5.98 7.42
C LEU A 43 0.48 5.71 7.21
N PHE A 44 0.14 4.54 6.70
CA PHE A 44 -1.25 4.09 6.54
C PHE A 44 -1.97 3.99 7.89
N VAL A 45 -1.34 3.37 8.89
CA VAL A 45 -1.88 3.25 10.25
C VAL A 45 -2.05 4.63 10.90
N LEU A 46 -1.07 5.52 10.76
CA LEU A 46 -1.15 6.89 11.30
C LEU A 46 -2.30 7.68 10.67
N ALA A 47 -2.51 7.56 9.36
CA ALA A 47 -3.65 8.19 8.68
C ALA A 47 -4.99 7.64 9.19
N LEU A 48 -5.09 6.32 9.44
CA LEU A 48 -6.27 5.71 10.04
C LEU A 48 -6.50 6.19 11.48
N ILE A 49 -5.45 6.27 12.29
CA ILE A 49 -5.54 6.78 13.67
C ILE A 49 -6.01 8.24 13.64
N GLY A 50 -5.39 9.09 12.82
CA GLY A 50 -5.75 10.50 12.70
C GLY A 50 -7.21 10.72 12.28
N MET A 51 -7.74 9.88 11.38
CA MET A 51 -9.17 9.93 11.04
C MET A 51 -10.08 9.54 12.20
N ASN A 52 -9.68 8.57 13.01
CA ASN A 52 -10.49 8.05 14.11
C ASN A 52 -10.38 8.88 15.40
N THR A 53 -9.30 9.63 15.58
CA THR A 53 -9.11 10.57 16.71
C THR A 53 -9.64 11.97 16.39
N GLY A 54 -10.10 12.22 15.15
CA GLY A 54 -10.60 13.53 14.70
C GLY A 54 -9.51 14.53 14.34
N VAL A 55 -8.24 14.14 14.37
CA VAL A 55 -7.10 14.97 13.92
C VAL A 55 -7.15 15.20 12.42
N LEU A 56 -7.61 14.21 11.65
CA LEU A 56 -7.82 14.31 10.20
C LEU A 56 -9.31 14.24 9.88
N THR A 57 -9.78 15.13 9.03
CA THR A 57 -11.12 14.98 8.44
C THR A 57 -11.15 13.70 7.59
N PRO A 58 -12.31 13.02 7.45
CA PRO A 58 -12.42 11.81 6.63
C PRO A 58 -11.94 12.02 5.19
N THR A 59 -12.19 13.21 4.63
CA THR A 59 -11.72 13.60 3.28
C THR A 59 -10.20 13.72 3.25
N ALA A 60 -9.60 14.40 4.23
CA ALA A 60 -8.15 14.53 4.31
C ALA A 60 -7.46 13.17 4.48
N GLY A 61 -7.98 12.32 5.38
CA GLY A 61 -7.40 11.00 5.60
C GLY A 61 -7.56 10.08 4.38
N ARG A 62 -8.69 10.12 3.65
CA ARG A 62 -8.80 9.41 2.36
C ARG A 62 -7.74 9.89 1.37
N SER A 63 -7.54 11.21 1.23
CA SER A 63 -6.51 11.76 0.34
C SER A 63 -5.10 11.33 0.76
N SER A 64 -4.79 11.30 2.07
CA SER A 64 -3.52 10.79 2.59
C SER A 64 -3.32 9.30 2.26
N LEU A 65 -4.36 8.47 2.39
CA LEU A 65 -4.29 7.05 2.04
C LEU A 65 -4.06 6.84 0.55
N VAL A 66 -4.75 7.59 -0.31
CA VAL A 66 -4.53 7.55 -1.77
C VAL A 66 -3.11 8.01 -2.11
N PHE A 67 -2.62 9.08 -1.48
CA PHE A 67 -1.27 9.57 -1.68
C PHE A 67 -0.21 8.52 -1.31
N VAL A 68 -0.31 7.90 -0.14
CA VAL A 68 0.60 6.83 0.30
C VAL A 68 0.61 5.68 -0.69
N GLN A 69 -0.55 5.29 -1.24
CA GLN A 69 -0.60 4.25 -2.26
C GLN A 69 0.02 4.68 -3.60
N GLY A 70 -0.17 5.94 -4.00
CA GLY A 70 0.49 6.50 -5.18
C GLY A 70 2.02 6.45 -5.05
N VAL A 71 2.57 6.86 -3.90
CA VAL A 71 4.01 6.77 -3.62
C VAL A 71 4.49 5.31 -3.62
N ASN A 72 3.74 4.40 -3.00
CA ASN A 72 4.04 2.96 -2.99
C ASN A 72 4.11 2.37 -4.40
N ILE A 73 3.24 2.80 -5.33
CA ILE A 73 3.31 2.40 -6.75
C ILE A 73 4.58 2.94 -7.42
N VAL A 74 4.89 4.24 -7.26
CA VAL A 74 6.09 4.85 -7.86
C VAL A 74 7.36 4.14 -7.38
N VAL A 75 7.46 3.87 -6.08
CA VAL A 75 8.58 3.12 -5.49
C VAL A 75 8.71 1.72 -6.10
N ARG A 76 7.59 1.01 -6.30
CA ARG A 76 7.62 -0.32 -6.95
C ARG A 76 8.05 -0.25 -8.40
N LEU A 77 7.63 0.78 -9.14
CA LEU A 77 8.11 0.99 -10.51
C LEU A 77 9.61 1.26 -10.53
N MET A 78 10.12 2.10 -9.63
CA MET A 78 11.57 2.34 -9.50
C MET A 78 12.32 1.04 -9.20
N MET A 79 11.83 0.23 -8.26
CA MET A 79 12.43 -1.06 -7.92
C MET A 79 12.36 -2.07 -9.05
N LEU A 80 11.23 -2.12 -9.78
CA LEU A 80 11.04 -2.98 -10.95
C LEU A 80 12.09 -2.67 -12.01
N PHE A 81 12.20 -1.41 -12.44
CA PHE A 81 13.14 -1.01 -13.47
C PHE A 81 14.61 -1.19 -13.04
N ALA A 82 14.93 -0.95 -11.76
CA ALA A 82 16.28 -1.14 -11.24
C ALA A 82 16.70 -2.62 -11.14
N ASN A 83 15.75 -3.57 -11.11
CA ASN A 83 16.01 -4.98 -10.86
C ASN A 83 15.40 -5.93 -11.91
N LEU A 84 15.18 -5.44 -13.14
CA LEU A 84 14.66 -6.28 -14.24
C LEU A 84 15.55 -7.48 -14.56
N LYS A 85 16.86 -7.36 -14.27
CA LYS A 85 17.85 -8.39 -14.53
C LYS A 85 18.50 -8.85 -13.23
N THR A 86 18.82 -10.14 -13.18
CA THR A 86 19.65 -10.76 -12.16
C THR A 86 21.12 -10.31 -12.32
N PRO A 87 22.01 -10.59 -11.33
CA PRO A 87 23.43 -10.24 -11.42
C PRO A 87 24.14 -11.05 -12.49
N ALA A 88 23.57 -12.21 -12.88
CA ALA A 88 24.02 -13.00 -14.01
C ALA A 88 23.62 -12.41 -15.37
N GLY A 89 22.78 -11.37 -15.39
CA GLY A 89 22.32 -10.69 -16.60
C GLY A 89 20.99 -11.19 -17.17
N ASP A 90 20.46 -12.30 -16.62
CA ASP A 90 19.19 -12.88 -17.05
C ASP A 90 17.98 -12.08 -16.55
N TRP A 91 16.88 -12.13 -17.29
CA TRP A 91 15.62 -11.50 -16.88
C TRP A 91 15.03 -12.20 -15.64
N ASP A 92 14.73 -11.43 -14.60
CA ASP A 92 14.06 -11.94 -13.40
C ASP A 92 12.53 -11.92 -13.61
N VAL A 93 12.05 -12.81 -14.49
CA VAL A 93 10.63 -12.87 -14.89
C VAL A 93 9.71 -13.04 -13.67
N THR A 94 10.14 -13.82 -12.68
CA THR A 94 9.41 -14.02 -11.43
C THR A 94 9.23 -12.71 -10.67
N LEU A 95 10.32 -11.97 -10.42
CA LEU A 95 10.25 -10.67 -9.74
C LEU A 95 9.38 -9.67 -10.52
N ILE A 96 9.52 -9.65 -11.85
CA ILE A 96 8.76 -8.77 -12.74
C ILE A 96 7.26 -9.04 -12.61
N VAL A 97 6.82 -10.30 -12.74
CA VAL A 97 5.40 -10.66 -12.64
C VAL A 97 4.85 -10.31 -11.27
N LEU A 98 5.58 -10.63 -10.20
CA LEU A 98 5.16 -10.34 -8.83
C LEU A 98 5.00 -8.83 -8.59
N LEU A 99 5.94 -8.01 -9.06
CA LEU A 99 5.88 -6.56 -8.94
C LEU A 99 4.72 -5.96 -9.74
N LEU A 100 4.49 -6.43 -10.96
CA LEU A 100 3.37 -5.97 -11.80
C LEU A 100 2.02 -6.29 -11.17
N VAL A 101 1.83 -7.50 -10.66
CA VAL A 101 0.61 -7.87 -9.92
C VAL A 101 0.42 -6.97 -8.71
N ALA A 102 1.47 -6.70 -7.94
CA ALA A 102 1.37 -5.87 -6.75
C ALA A 102 1.11 -4.39 -7.06
N ILE A 103 1.63 -3.87 -8.18
CA ILE A 103 1.31 -2.53 -8.70
C ILE A 103 -0.17 -2.49 -9.10
N ALA A 104 -0.66 -3.48 -9.85
CA ALA A 104 -2.05 -3.54 -10.29
C ALA A 104 -3.02 -3.61 -9.10
N LEU A 105 -2.68 -4.39 -8.07
CA LEU A 105 -3.46 -4.46 -6.83
C LEU A 105 -3.44 -3.11 -6.09
N SER A 106 -2.28 -2.46 -5.96
CA SER A 106 -2.18 -1.12 -5.35
C SER A 106 -3.04 -0.10 -6.10
N TRP A 107 -3.00 -0.11 -7.42
CA TRP A 107 -3.85 0.73 -8.27
C TRP A 107 -5.35 0.45 -8.06
N ALA A 108 -5.73 -0.82 -8.03
CA ALA A 108 -7.11 -1.22 -7.76
C ALA A 108 -7.59 -0.70 -6.39
N THR A 109 -6.73 -0.69 -5.37
CA THR A 109 -7.08 -0.12 -4.06
C THR A 109 -7.32 1.39 -4.11
N ILE A 110 -6.56 2.13 -4.92
CA ILE A 110 -6.80 3.58 -5.13
C ILE A 110 -8.17 3.79 -5.76
N LEU A 111 -8.46 3.13 -6.89
CA LEU A 111 -9.75 3.26 -7.59
C LEU A 111 -10.93 2.88 -6.68
N TRP A 112 -10.74 1.87 -5.85
CA TRP A 112 -11.75 1.42 -4.91
C TRP A 112 -11.98 2.43 -3.77
N MET A 113 -10.91 3.02 -3.21
CA MET A 113 -11.01 4.09 -2.21
C MET A 113 -11.65 5.35 -2.81
N GLU A 114 -11.36 5.64 -4.08
CA GLU A 114 -11.87 6.82 -4.75
C GLU A 114 -13.40 6.79 -4.97
N LYS A 115 -13.93 5.60 -5.23
CA LYS A 115 -15.37 5.40 -5.45
C LYS A 115 -16.20 5.41 -4.16
N ARG A 116 -15.58 5.37 -2.98
CA ARG A 116 -16.30 5.25 -1.69
C ARG A 116 -16.34 6.54 -0.89
N GLN A 117 -17.50 6.86 -0.31
CA GLN A 117 -17.68 8.07 0.49
C GLN A 117 -16.77 8.09 1.72
N PRO A 118 -15.98 9.15 1.98
CA PRO A 118 -14.95 9.20 3.03
C PRO A 118 -15.37 8.73 4.43
N ARG A 119 -16.66 8.85 4.77
CA ARG A 119 -17.26 8.39 6.03
C ARG A 119 -17.10 6.89 6.29
N PHE A 120 -16.84 6.07 5.26
CA PHE A 120 -16.63 4.62 5.43
C PHE A 120 -15.34 4.27 6.19
N LEU A 121 -14.39 5.21 6.29
CA LEU A 121 -13.11 5.04 6.97
C LEU A 121 -13.18 5.32 8.48
N LEU A 122 -14.29 5.89 8.95
CA LEU A 122 -14.53 6.12 10.37
C LEU A 122 -14.98 4.82 11.04
N LEU A 123 -14.26 4.40 12.08
CA LEU A 123 -14.62 3.25 12.93
C LEU A 123 -15.74 3.60 13.92
N ARG A 124 -16.01 4.89 14.13
CA ARG A 124 -17.06 5.41 15.03
C ARG A 124 -18.06 6.21 14.21
N GLN A 125 -19.34 5.81 14.19
CA GLN A 125 -20.42 6.68 13.75
C GLN A 125 -20.42 7.91 14.66
N GLN A 126 -20.16 9.09 14.10
CA GLN A 126 -20.60 10.31 14.75
C GLN A 126 -22.12 10.25 14.76
N SER A 127 -22.72 9.97 15.92
CA SER A 127 -24.14 10.26 16.13
C SER A 127 -24.28 11.76 15.90
N MET A 128 -25.01 12.12 14.85
CA MET A 128 -25.46 13.50 14.70
C MET A 128 -26.30 13.84 15.92
N GLY A 129 -25.79 14.74 16.75
CA GLY A 129 -26.57 15.55 17.67
C GLY A 129 -26.61 16.96 17.10
#